data_AF-A0AA40VPY9-F1
#
_entry.id   AF-A0AA40VPY9-F1
#
_cell.length_a   1.000
_cell.length_b   1.000
_cell.length_c   1.000
_cell.angle_alpha   90.00
_cell.angle_beta   90.00
_cell.angle_gamma   90.00
#
_symmetry.space_group_name_H-M   'P 1'
#
loop_
_entity.id
_entity.type
_entity.pdbx_description
1 polymer ?
#
loop_
_entity_poly.entity_id
_entity_poly.type
_entity_poly.pdbx_seq_one_letter_code
_entity_poly.pdbx_strand_id
1 'polypeptide(L)'
;MSKKSKLSLSLFHKLLKIINDKIYSINLVKALLPKKGKLKWRSLIVGILSIVLLIVLWQGFSTRKTSTIPEYTPPLVMKGGDPYIRALMRTITASEALDSNPYTLLYGGKHFTDLSRHPNQCITIVSGPHKGECSTAAGRYQILTTTWQEKLKKYHHKFFNSSSANLESFEPQIQDKVVYAWLNDHHFWGVDIAVLLKQGKLNQVLQLLSGTWTSLGYGTENNQVTPLLSQVYQQVLAEELTVTKTR
;
A
#
# COMPACT_ATOMS: atom_id res chain seq x y z
N MET A 1 56.30 48.63 -10.81
CA MET A 1 55.70 48.50 -9.47
C MET A 1 54.19 48.66 -9.57
N SER A 2 53.45 47.55 -9.54
CA SER A 2 52.02 47.50 -9.88
C SER A 2 51.12 47.47 -8.63
N LYS A 3 50.09 48.32 -8.65
CA LYS A 3 49.06 48.55 -7.61
C LYS A 3 48.36 47.28 -7.10
N LYS A 4 48.49 46.15 -7.81
CA LYS A 4 47.90 44.84 -7.45
C LYS A 4 48.63 44.11 -6.30
N SER A 5 49.92 44.33 -6.06
CA SER A 5 50.63 43.63 -4.96
C SER A 5 50.40 44.25 -3.58
N LYS A 6 50.02 45.53 -3.50
CA LYS A 6 49.68 46.20 -2.23
C LYS A 6 48.30 45.78 -1.69
N LEU A 7 47.40 45.36 -2.58
CA LEU A 7 46.03 44.95 -2.21
C LEU A 7 46.02 43.56 -1.55
N SER A 8 46.87 42.62 -2.00
CA SER A 8 46.91 41.27 -1.42
C SER A 8 47.58 41.26 -0.04
N LEU A 9 48.60 42.10 0.18
CA LEU A 9 49.30 42.20 1.47
C LEU A 9 48.41 42.80 2.59
N SER A 10 47.55 43.76 2.21
CA SER A 10 46.56 44.39 3.10
C SER A 10 45.47 43.41 3.55
N LEU A 11 45.00 42.57 2.63
CA LEU A 11 44.03 41.52 2.92
C LEU A 11 44.62 40.43 3.82
N PHE A 12 45.89 40.07 3.61
CA PHE A 12 46.59 39.09 4.44
C PHE A 12 46.81 39.60 5.88
N HIS A 13 47.15 40.88 6.05
CA HIS A 13 47.27 41.50 7.38
C HIS A 13 45.93 41.60 8.10
N LYS A 14 44.83 41.89 7.40
CA LYS A 14 43.48 41.86 7.99
C LYS A 14 43.08 40.44 8.42
N LEU A 15 43.42 39.43 7.62
CA LEU A 15 43.11 38.03 7.95
C LEU A 15 43.92 37.55 9.17
N LEU A 16 45.21 37.88 9.25
CA LEU A 16 46.05 37.58 10.41
C LEU A 16 45.55 38.27 11.67
N LYS A 17 45.08 39.53 11.58
CA LYS A 17 44.49 40.23 12.73
C LYS A 17 43.18 39.58 13.20
N ILE A 18 42.32 39.16 12.28
CA ILE A 18 41.07 38.44 12.60
C ILE A 18 41.35 37.07 13.24
N ILE A 19 42.38 36.35 12.76
CA ILE A 19 42.79 35.06 13.34
C ILE A 19 43.39 35.27 14.74
N ASN A 20 44.21 36.30 14.94
CA ASN A 20 44.84 36.58 16.23
C ASN A 20 43.81 37.06 17.29
N ASP A 21 42.83 37.88 16.90
CA ASP A 21 41.74 38.31 17.80
C ASP A 21 40.78 37.15 18.16
N LYS A 22 40.59 36.17 17.24
CA LYS A 22 39.83 34.95 17.55
C LYS A 22 40.57 34.02 18.51
N ILE A 23 41.90 33.94 18.42
CA ILE A 23 42.72 33.10 19.32
C ILE A 23 42.72 33.66 20.75
N TYR A 24 42.64 34.98 20.94
CA TYR A 24 42.50 35.57 22.28
C TYR A 24 41.11 35.39 22.92
N SER A 25 40.08 35.04 22.13
CA SER A 25 38.76 34.67 22.65
C SER A 25 38.66 33.21 23.13
N ILE A 26 39.70 32.40 22.90
CA ILE A 26 39.78 30.99 23.35
C ILE A 26 40.14 30.87 24.86
N ASN A 27 40.15 31.98 25.60
CA ASN A 27 40.12 31.91 27.07
C ASN A 27 38.72 31.61 27.65
N LEU A 28 37.69 31.44 26.83
CA LEU A 28 36.37 30.96 27.29
C LEU A 28 36.37 29.47 27.68
N VAL A 29 37.39 28.70 27.31
CA VAL A 29 37.50 27.27 27.65
C VAL A 29 37.89 27.04 29.12
N LYS A 30 38.45 28.04 29.81
CA LYS A 30 38.72 27.94 31.27
C LYS A 30 37.52 28.28 32.15
N ALA A 31 36.43 28.82 31.59
CA ALA A 31 35.20 29.15 32.34
C ALA A 31 34.16 28.01 32.36
N LEU A 32 34.35 26.95 31.57
CA LEU A 32 33.43 25.80 31.49
C LEU A 32 34.04 24.49 32.00
N LEU A 33 35.17 24.53 32.69
CA LEU A 33 35.59 23.38 33.49
C LEU A 33 34.69 23.31 34.72
N PRO A 34 33.89 22.24 34.90
CA PRO A 34 33.11 22.09 36.10
C PRO A 34 34.10 22.05 37.28
N LYS A 35 33.88 22.93 38.27
CA LYS A 35 34.50 22.78 39.59
C LYS A 35 34.35 21.31 39.99
N LYS A 36 35.44 20.67 40.46
CA LYS A 36 35.43 19.34 41.09
C LYS A 36 34.53 19.35 42.34
N GLY A 37 33.21 19.40 42.13
CA GLY A 37 32.22 18.98 43.09
C GLY A 37 32.10 17.47 42.96
N LYS A 38 32.10 16.76 44.09
CA LYS A 38 31.82 15.33 44.14
C LYS A 38 30.55 15.05 43.33
N LEU A 39 30.71 14.58 42.10
CA LEU A 39 29.59 14.17 41.26
C LEU A 39 28.97 12.99 41.99
N LYS A 40 27.86 13.28 42.69
CA LYS A 40 27.21 12.31 43.55
C LYS A 40 26.77 11.17 42.63
N TRP A 41 27.39 10.00 42.76
CA TRP A 41 27.11 8.82 41.92
C TRP A 41 25.61 8.52 41.84
N ARG A 42 24.85 8.91 42.87
CA ARG A 42 23.38 8.93 42.89
C ARG A 42 22.75 9.69 41.71
N SER A 43 23.27 10.83 41.29
CA SER A 43 22.78 11.62 40.15
C SER A 43 23.07 10.95 38.80
N LEU A 44 24.21 10.27 38.66
CA LEU A 44 24.53 9.48 37.46
C LEU A 44 23.65 8.24 37.37
N ILE A 45 23.45 7.54 38.50
CA ILE A 45 22.57 6.37 38.59
C ILE A 45 21.11 6.75 38.26
N VAL A 46 20.62 7.87 38.81
CA VAL A 46 19.28 8.38 38.50
C VAL A 46 19.14 8.76 37.02
N GLY A 47 20.17 9.38 36.43
CA GLY A 47 20.20 9.71 35.00
C GLY A 47 20.17 8.47 34.10
N ILE A 48 20.94 7.43 34.43
CA ILE A 48 20.94 6.16 33.68
C ILE A 48 19.59 5.45 33.83
N LEU A 49 19.03 5.38 35.05
CA LEU A 49 17.73 4.78 35.29
C LEU A 49 16.60 5.48 34.53
N SER A 50 16.64 6.81 34.41
CA SER A 50 15.64 7.57 33.65
C SER A 50 15.79 7.39 32.14
N ILE A 51 17.01 7.21 31.61
CA ILE A 51 17.22 6.85 30.20
C ILE A 51 16.74 5.42 29.92
N VAL A 52 17.03 4.46 30.80
CA VAL A 52 16.52 3.07 30.68
C VAL A 52 15.00 3.06 30.78
N LEU A 53 14.40 3.84 31.70
CA LEU A 53 12.95 3.99 31.78
C LEU A 53 12.39 4.60 30.49
N LEU A 54 13.03 5.62 29.92
CA LEU A 54 12.65 6.20 28.63
C LEU A 54 12.76 5.18 27.50
N ILE A 55 13.79 4.34 27.46
CA ILE A 55 13.94 3.27 26.46
C ILE A 55 12.85 2.20 26.65
N VAL A 56 12.54 1.80 27.89
CA VAL A 56 11.46 0.84 28.18
C VAL A 56 10.09 1.42 27.85
N LEU A 57 9.85 2.70 28.16
CA LEU A 57 8.62 3.42 27.79
C LEU A 57 8.52 3.61 26.27
N TRP A 58 9.63 3.84 25.57
CA TRP A 58 9.68 3.92 24.11
C TRP A 58 9.47 2.55 23.47
N GLN A 59 10.06 1.48 24.01
CA GLN A 59 9.80 0.10 23.59
C GLN A 59 8.34 -0.30 23.85
N GLY A 60 7.72 0.17 24.95
CA GLY A 60 6.30 -0.01 25.24
C GLY A 60 5.35 0.79 24.33
N PHE A 61 5.82 1.91 23.75
CA PHE A 61 5.07 2.67 22.74
C PHE A 61 5.22 2.09 21.32
N SER A 62 6.34 1.44 21.02
CA SER A 62 6.61 0.80 19.72
C SER A 62 5.87 -0.53 19.50
N THR A 63 5.06 -0.98 20.46
CA THR A 63 4.17 -2.15 20.31
C THR A 63 2.71 -1.73 20.32
N ARG A 64 2.35 -0.63 19.66
CA ARG A 64 0.98 -0.52 19.15
C ARG A 64 0.78 -1.60 18.10
N LYS A 65 0.17 -2.72 18.50
CA LYS A 65 -0.47 -3.66 17.59
C LYS A 65 -1.24 -2.86 16.54
N THR A 66 -0.86 -3.01 15.28
CA THR A 66 -1.60 -2.55 14.09
C THR A 66 -2.93 -3.29 14.02
N SER A 67 -3.85 -2.96 14.92
CA SER A 67 -5.15 -3.61 15.11
C SER A 67 -6.19 -3.20 14.05
N THR A 68 -5.77 -2.70 12.89
CA THR A 68 -6.70 -2.11 11.91
C THR A 68 -6.53 -2.60 10.48
N ILE A 69 -5.40 -3.21 10.09
CA ILE A 69 -5.28 -3.76 8.73
C ILE A 69 -6.14 -5.02 8.66
N PRO A 70 -7.06 -5.16 7.68
CA PRO A 70 -7.84 -6.37 7.51
C PRO A 70 -6.91 -7.57 7.47
N GLU A 71 -7.03 -8.44 8.48
CA GLU A 71 -6.09 -9.54 8.72
C GLU A 71 -6.14 -10.60 7.60
N TYR A 72 -7.13 -10.52 6.70
CA TYR A 72 -7.36 -11.52 5.69
C TYR A 72 -7.59 -10.94 4.29
N THR A 73 -6.55 -10.98 3.46
CA THR A 73 -6.73 -11.02 2.00
C THR A 73 -6.14 -12.34 1.51
N PRO A 74 -6.96 -13.38 1.25
CA PRO A 74 -6.44 -14.70 0.93
C PRO A 74 -5.55 -14.64 -0.32
N PRO A 75 -4.55 -15.53 -0.46
CA PRO A 75 -3.79 -15.62 -1.70
C PRO A 75 -4.68 -15.82 -2.94
N LEU A 76 -4.18 -15.40 -4.10
CA LEU A 76 -4.83 -15.71 -5.38
C LEU A 76 -4.68 -17.21 -5.71
N VAL A 77 -5.72 -17.80 -6.31
CA VAL A 77 -5.66 -19.17 -6.83
C VAL A 77 -4.79 -19.22 -8.08
N MET A 78 -4.88 -18.21 -8.94
CA MET A 78 -3.99 -18.11 -10.11
C MET A 78 -2.51 -18.06 -9.70
N LYS A 79 -1.66 -18.70 -10.51
CA LYS A 79 -0.20 -18.71 -10.33
C LYS A 79 0.46 -17.84 -11.41
N GLY A 80 1.66 -17.34 -11.12
CA GLY A 80 2.39 -16.41 -11.98
C GLY A 80 1.69 -15.05 -12.11
N GLY A 81 2.17 -14.24 -13.05
CA GLY A 81 1.71 -12.87 -13.29
C GLY A 81 2.53 -11.82 -12.54
N ASP A 82 2.35 -10.56 -12.95
CA ASP A 82 3.01 -9.39 -12.36
C ASP A 82 2.59 -9.22 -10.88
N PRO A 83 3.54 -9.19 -9.93
CA PRO A 83 3.24 -9.11 -8.50
C PRO A 83 2.52 -7.81 -8.11
N TYR A 84 2.70 -6.71 -8.84
CA TYR A 84 2.01 -5.45 -8.58
C TYR A 84 0.52 -5.55 -8.91
N ILE A 85 0.17 -6.17 -10.04
CA ILE A 85 -1.23 -6.41 -10.41
C ILE A 85 -1.88 -7.42 -9.45
N ARG A 86 -1.15 -8.47 -9.07
CA ARG A 86 -1.64 -9.46 -8.10
C ARG A 86 -1.90 -8.84 -6.73
N ALA A 87 -1.01 -7.96 -6.27
CA ALA A 87 -1.21 -7.17 -5.07
C ALA A 87 -2.47 -6.30 -5.16
N LEU A 88 -2.65 -5.61 -6.29
CA LEU A 88 -3.84 -4.81 -6.56
C LEU A 88 -5.13 -5.66 -6.51
N MET A 89 -5.14 -6.85 -7.10
CA MET A 89 -6.29 -7.78 -7.04
C MET A 89 -6.64 -8.16 -5.59
N ARG A 90 -5.63 -8.37 -4.73
CA ARG A 90 -5.85 -8.65 -3.30
C ARG A 90 -6.35 -7.41 -2.56
N THR A 91 -5.92 -6.22 -2.94
CA THR A 91 -6.47 -4.94 -2.44
C THR A 91 -7.93 -4.75 -2.83
N ILE A 92 -8.31 -5.07 -4.08
CA ILE A 92 -9.72 -5.07 -4.52
C ILE A 92 -10.53 -6.05 -3.67
N THR A 93 -9.99 -7.24 -3.37
CA THR A 93 -10.68 -8.20 -2.50
C THR A 93 -10.93 -7.61 -1.11
N ALA A 94 -9.96 -6.89 -0.55
CA ALA A 94 -10.10 -6.29 0.79
C ALA A 94 -11.23 -5.27 0.86
N SER A 95 -11.54 -4.58 -0.23
CA SER A 95 -12.63 -3.61 -0.29
C SER A 95 -13.96 -4.27 -0.67
N GLU A 96 -13.97 -5.17 -1.64
CA GLU A 96 -15.19 -5.73 -2.24
C GLU A 96 -15.71 -6.98 -1.52
N ALA A 97 -14.81 -7.84 -1.04
CA ALA A 97 -15.14 -9.17 -0.53
C ALA A 97 -14.26 -9.53 0.66
N LEU A 98 -14.34 -8.74 1.73
CA LEU A 98 -13.66 -9.04 3.00
C LEU A 98 -14.33 -10.22 3.71
N ASP A 99 -14.05 -11.42 3.22
CA ASP A 99 -14.60 -12.68 3.72
C ASP A 99 -13.52 -13.79 3.69
N SER A 100 -13.72 -14.83 4.51
CA SER A 100 -12.88 -16.03 4.54
C SER A 100 -12.90 -16.84 3.23
N ASN A 101 -14.01 -16.80 2.48
CA ASN A 101 -14.22 -17.46 1.21
C ASN A 101 -14.75 -16.48 0.15
N PRO A 102 -13.93 -15.53 -0.31
CA PRO A 102 -14.40 -14.42 -1.13
C PRO A 102 -14.90 -14.86 -2.51
N TYR A 103 -14.41 -15.99 -3.05
CA TYR A 103 -14.79 -16.46 -4.39
C TYR A 103 -16.24 -16.91 -4.52
N THR A 104 -16.89 -17.23 -3.42
CA THR A 104 -18.29 -17.65 -3.38
C THR A 104 -19.21 -16.59 -2.77
N LEU A 105 -18.67 -15.41 -2.44
CA LEU A 105 -19.41 -14.36 -1.76
C LEU A 105 -20.41 -13.69 -2.72
N LEU A 106 -21.65 -13.58 -2.30
CA LEU A 106 -22.69 -12.78 -2.95
C LEU A 106 -22.75 -11.41 -2.29
N TYR A 107 -23.23 -10.41 -3.04
CA TYR A 107 -23.67 -9.16 -2.46
C TYR A 107 -24.58 -9.40 -1.24
N GLY A 108 -24.32 -8.69 -0.14
CA GLY A 108 -25.04 -8.88 1.12
C GLY A 108 -24.54 -10.04 2.01
N GLY A 109 -23.48 -10.75 1.61
CA GLY A 109 -22.70 -11.63 2.50
C GLY A 109 -23.09 -13.11 2.51
N LYS A 110 -24.04 -13.54 1.67
CA LYS A 110 -24.35 -14.98 1.51
C LYS A 110 -23.32 -15.66 0.62
N HIS A 111 -23.26 -16.98 0.64
CA HIS A 111 -22.41 -17.76 -0.25
C HIS A 111 -23.22 -18.62 -1.22
N PHE A 112 -22.73 -18.74 -2.45
CA PHE A 112 -23.21 -19.72 -3.43
C PHE A 112 -22.25 -20.91 -3.53
N THR A 113 -22.71 -22.03 -4.11
CA THR A 113 -21.93 -23.28 -4.19
C THR A 113 -21.62 -23.73 -5.60
N ASP A 114 -22.47 -23.41 -6.58
CA ASP A 114 -22.24 -23.73 -7.99
C ASP A 114 -21.31 -22.69 -8.63
N LEU A 115 -20.06 -23.11 -8.89
CA LEU A 115 -19.03 -22.31 -9.57
C LEU A 115 -18.96 -22.59 -11.08
N SER A 116 -19.83 -23.46 -11.61
CA SER A 116 -19.88 -23.75 -13.05
C SER A 116 -20.29 -22.54 -13.88
N ARG A 117 -20.95 -21.55 -13.25
CA ARG A 117 -21.37 -20.28 -13.85
C ARG A 117 -21.45 -19.17 -12.82
N HIS A 118 -21.52 -17.92 -13.29
CA HIS A 118 -21.84 -16.79 -12.42
C HIS A 118 -23.24 -16.99 -11.82
N PRO A 119 -23.44 -16.80 -10.50
CA PRO A 119 -24.69 -17.18 -9.83
C PRO A 119 -25.91 -16.38 -10.29
N ASN A 120 -25.69 -15.17 -10.81
CA ASN A 120 -26.74 -14.26 -11.32
C ASN A 120 -27.93 -14.11 -10.36
N GLN A 121 -27.65 -14.11 -9.06
CA GLN A 121 -28.68 -13.93 -8.04
C GLN A 121 -28.94 -12.45 -7.87
N CYS A 122 -30.19 -12.07 -8.11
CA CYS A 122 -30.66 -10.71 -7.90
C CYS A 122 -30.89 -10.45 -6.41
N ILE A 123 -30.04 -9.62 -5.80
CA ILE A 123 -30.11 -9.29 -4.38
C ILE A 123 -30.43 -7.80 -4.24
N THR A 124 -31.49 -7.49 -3.50
CA THR A 124 -31.93 -6.11 -3.27
C THR A 124 -30.86 -5.32 -2.51
N ILE A 125 -30.51 -4.15 -3.03
CA ILE A 125 -29.61 -3.18 -2.40
C ILE A 125 -30.36 -2.51 -1.24
N VAL A 126 -29.83 -2.64 -0.03
CA VAL A 126 -30.52 -2.19 1.21
C VAL A 126 -30.12 -0.79 1.66
N SER A 127 -29.04 -0.24 1.12
CA SER A 127 -28.47 1.07 1.48
C SER A 127 -27.77 1.72 0.28
N GLY A 128 -27.46 3.02 0.38
CA GLY A 128 -26.77 3.75 -0.70
C GLY A 128 -27.71 4.36 -1.75
N PRO A 129 -27.14 4.99 -2.81
CA PRO A 129 -27.91 5.70 -3.82
C PRO A 129 -28.79 4.78 -4.68
N HIS A 130 -28.43 3.50 -4.80
CA HIS A 130 -29.17 2.48 -5.57
C HIS A 130 -30.11 1.62 -4.68
N LYS A 131 -30.47 2.11 -3.49
CA LYS A 131 -31.36 1.38 -2.58
C LYS A 131 -32.67 0.98 -3.26
N GLY A 132 -33.04 -0.29 -3.13
CA GLY A 132 -34.23 -0.88 -3.75
C GLY A 132 -33.99 -1.44 -5.15
N GLU A 133 -32.86 -1.12 -5.79
CA GLU A 133 -32.42 -1.77 -7.02
C GLU A 133 -31.84 -3.16 -6.73
N CYS A 134 -31.54 -3.88 -7.80
CA CYS A 134 -31.00 -5.22 -7.77
C CYS A 134 -29.50 -5.22 -8.11
N SER A 135 -28.69 -5.83 -7.24
CA SER A 135 -27.30 -6.16 -7.54
C SER A 135 -27.16 -7.66 -7.83
N THR A 136 -26.33 -7.99 -8.83
CA THR A 136 -25.90 -9.37 -9.10
C THR A 136 -24.45 -9.61 -8.70
N ALA A 137 -23.83 -8.66 -7.99
CA ALA A 137 -22.41 -8.72 -7.66
C ALA A 137 -22.08 -10.01 -6.89
N ALA A 138 -21.06 -10.72 -7.37
CA ALA A 138 -20.63 -11.98 -6.78
C ALA A 138 -19.13 -12.24 -6.95
N GLY A 139 -18.65 -13.19 -6.16
CA GLY A 139 -17.27 -13.65 -6.15
C GLY A 139 -16.32 -12.64 -5.54
N ARG A 140 -15.03 -12.95 -5.71
CA ARG A 140 -13.93 -12.29 -5.00
C ARG A 140 -13.81 -10.80 -5.30
N TYR A 141 -14.34 -10.41 -6.45
CA TYR A 141 -14.24 -9.07 -7.01
C TYR A 141 -15.61 -8.40 -7.16
N GLN A 142 -16.67 -8.98 -6.59
CA GLN A 142 -18.05 -8.48 -6.64
C GLN A 142 -18.49 -8.04 -8.05
N ILE A 143 -18.21 -8.89 -9.05
CA ILE A 143 -18.48 -8.59 -10.46
C ILE A 143 -19.96 -8.86 -10.76
N LEU A 144 -20.60 -7.99 -11.55
CA LEU A 144 -21.97 -8.18 -12.04
C LEU A 144 -22.02 -9.24 -13.15
N THR A 145 -23.14 -9.95 -13.29
CA THR A 145 -23.28 -11.04 -14.30
C THR A 145 -22.94 -10.59 -15.72
N THR A 146 -23.45 -9.44 -16.14
CA THR A 146 -23.24 -8.91 -17.50
C THR A 146 -21.77 -8.57 -17.74
N THR A 147 -21.13 -7.91 -16.77
CA THR A 147 -19.69 -7.63 -16.80
C THR A 147 -18.88 -8.93 -16.84
N TRP A 148 -19.24 -9.92 -16.02
CA TRP A 148 -18.55 -11.23 -16.03
C TRP A 148 -18.59 -11.88 -17.41
N GLN A 149 -19.79 -11.98 -18.01
CA GLN A 149 -19.97 -12.58 -19.33
C GLN A 149 -19.17 -11.84 -20.41
N GLU A 150 -19.20 -10.50 -20.38
CA GLU A 150 -18.42 -9.67 -21.31
C GLU A 150 -16.92 -9.92 -21.18
N LYS A 151 -16.37 -9.86 -19.96
CA LYS A 151 -14.93 -9.99 -19.73
C LYS A 151 -14.44 -11.42 -19.91
N LEU A 152 -15.21 -12.42 -19.51
CA LEU A 152 -14.89 -13.83 -19.77
C LEU A 152 -14.82 -14.08 -21.27
N LYS A 153 -15.85 -13.67 -22.03
CA LYS A 153 -15.83 -13.76 -23.50
C LYS A 153 -14.63 -13.04 -24.11
N LYS A 154 -14.27 -11.86 -23.61
CA LYS A 154 -13.13 -11.09 -24.12
C LYS A 154 -11.78 -11.76 -23.80
N TYR A 155 -11.58 -12.27 -22.60
CA TYR A 155 -10.24 -12.65 -22.12
C TYR A 155 -9.96 -14.16 -22.02
N HIS A 156 -10.96 -15.04 -22.17
CA HIS A 156 -10.79 -16.49 -22.02
C HIS A 156 -9.62 -17.06 -22.85
N HIS A 157 -9.42 -16.56 -24.07
CA HIS A 157 -8.36 -17.01 -24.98
C HIS A 157 -6.94 -16.80 -24.43
N LYS A 158 -6.75 -15.91 -23.44
CA LYS A 158 -5.43 -15.65 -22.83
C LYS A 158 -4.97 -16.78 -21.90
N PHE A 159 -5.86 -17.67 -21.49
CA PHE A 159 -5.54 -18.66 -20.45
C PHE A 159 -6.22 -20.02 -20.62
N PHE A 160 -6.96 -20.21 -21.69
CA PHE A 160 -7.39 -21.51 -22.19
C PHE A 160 -6.72 -21.78 -23.54
N ASN A 161 -6.01 -22.90 -23.63
CA ASN A 161 -5.37 -23.35 -24.87
C ASN A 161 -6.30 -24.22 -25.75
N SER A 162 -7.54 -24.44 -25.32
CA SER A 162 -8.48 -25.40 -25.92
C SER A 162 -9.80 -24.72 -26.29
N SER A 163 -10.35 -25.13 -27.43
CA SER A 163 -11.71 -24.80 -27.88
C SER A 163 -12.81 -25.34 -26.94
N SER A 164 -12.46 -26.18 -25.97
CA SER A 164 -13.38 -26.74 -24.95
C SER A 164 -13.47 -25.90 -23.67
N ALA A 165 -13.01 -24.65 -23.68
CA ALA A 165 -13.12 -23.76 -22.53
C ALA A 165 -14.59 -23.57 -22.15
N ASN A 166 -14.94 -23.83 -20.88
CA ASN A 166 -16.26 -23.48 -20.36
C ASN A 166 -16.36 -21.95 -20.27
N LEU A 167 -17.01 -21.35 -21.27
CA LEU A 167 -17.25 -19.90 -21.39
C LEU A 167 -18.29 -19.35 -20.40
N GLU A 168 -18.77 -20.18 -19.48
CA GLU A 168 -19.62 -19.75 -18.37
C GLU A 168 -18.90 -19.83 -17.02
N SER A 169 -17.83 -20.63 -16.91
CA SER A 169 -17.15 -20.97 -15.65
C SER A 169 -16.89 -19.76 -14.77
N PHE A 170 -17.22 -19.89 -13.48
CA PHE A 170 -16.95 -18.88 -12.45
C PHE A 170 -16.05 -19.42 -11.33
N GLU A 171 -15.26 -20.45 -11.65
CA GLU A 171 -14.30 -21.05 -10.72
C GLU A 171 -13.26 -20.04 -10.22
N PRO A 172 -12.73 -20.18 -9.00
CA PRO A 172 -11.78 -19.23 -8.40
C PRO A 172 -10.59 -18.88 -9.30
N GLN A 173 -10.00 -19.90 -9.95
CA GLN A 173 -8.88 -19.69 -10.87
C GLN A 173 -9.27 -18.87 -12.10
N ILE A 174 -10.51 -19.02 -12.57
CA ILE A 174 -11.02 -18.31 -13.75
C ILE A 174 -11.39 -16.87 -13.37
N GLN A 175 -12.01 -16.65 -12.20
CA GLN A 175 -12.22 -15.30 -11.65
C GLN A 175 -10.91 -14.50 -11.64
N ASP A 176 -9.88 -15.07 -11.03
CA ASP A 176 -8.54 -14.44 -10.97
C ASP A 176 -7.98 -14.16 -12.35
N LYS A 177 -7.98 -15.16 -13.25
CA LYS A 177 -7.39 -15.03 -14.59
C LYS A 177 -8.09 -13.97 -15.44
N VAL A 178 -9.42 -13.90 -15.38
CA VAL A 178 -10.20 -12.88 -16.10
C VAL A 178 -9.88 -11.49 -15.57
N VAL A 179 -9.90 -11.30 -14.25
CA VAL A 179 -9.61 -9.98 -13.65
C VAL A 179 -8.17 -9.57 -13.89
N TYR A 180 -7.20 -10.50 -13.75
CA TYR A 180 -5.81 -10.24 -14.08
C TYR A 180 -5.63 -9.82 -15.54
N ALA A 181 -6.24 -10.55 -16.47
CA ALA A 181 -6.19 -10.23 -17.89
C ALA A 181 -6.84 -8.88 -18.23
N TRP A 182 -7.91 -8.52 -17.50
CA TRP A 182 -8.61 -7.25 -17.64
C TRP A 182 -7.78 -6.08 -17.10
N LEU A 183 -7.20 -6.20 -15.91
CA LEU A 183 -6.32 -5.18 -15.33
C LEU A 183 -5.05 -4.95 -16.16
N ASN A 184 -4.58 -5.96 -16.89
CA ASN A 184 -3.44 -5.83 -17.82
C ASN A 184 -3.82 -5.33 -19.22
N ASP A 185 -5.10 -5.09 -19.52
CA ASP A 185 -5.54 -4.56 -20.81
C ASP A 185 -5.38 -3.04 -20.86
N HIS A 186 -4.18 -2.58 -21.25
CA HIS A 186 -3.88 -1.15 -21.38
C HIS A 186 -4.69 -0.43 -22.46
N HIS A 187 -5.24 -1.14 -23.45
CA HIS A 187 -6.15 -0.53 -24.42
C HIS A 187 -7.49 -0.23 -23.78
N PHE A 188 -7.99 -1.12 -22.93
CA PHE A 188 -9.23 -0.90 -22.19
C PHE A 188 -9.08 0.25 -21.18
N TRP A 189 -7.99 0.25 -20.41
CA TRP A 189 -7.77 1.25 -19.35
C TRP A 189 -7.15 2.56 -19.85
N GLY A 190 -6.68 2.62 -21.09
CA GLY A 190 -5.93 3.75 -21.64
C GLY A 190 -4.56 3.99 -21.00
N VAL A 191 -4.14 3.13 -20.06
CA VAL A 191 -2.87 3.20 -19.34
C VAL A 191 -2.37 1.80 -19.01
N ASP A 192 -1.05 1.65 -18.86
CA ASP A 192 -0.46 0.45 -18.25
C ASP A 192 -0.51 0.56 -16.73
N ILE A 193 -1.45 -0.17 -16.11
CA ILE A 193 -1.65 -0.18 -14.67
C ILE A 193 -0.39 -0.69 -13.94
N ALA A 194 0.29 -1.71 -14.47
CA ALA A 194 1.47 -2.28 -13.82
C ALA A 194 2.61 -1.25 -13.76
N VAL A 195 2.78 -0.45 -14.81
CA VAL A 195 3.74 0.66 -14.83
C VAL A 195 3.38 1.73 -13.79
N LEU A 196 2.11 2.13 -13.69
CA LEU A 196 1.68 3.11 -12.68
C LEU A 196 1.93 2.60 -11.25
N LEU A 197 1.62 1.34 -10.98
CA LEU A 197 1.85 0.73 -9.68
C LEU A 197 3.34 0.66 -9.32
N LYS A 198 4.21 0.31 -10.28
CA LYS A 198 5.68 0.32 -10.09
C LYS A 198 6.22 1.72 -9.82
N GLN A 199 5.58 2.76 -10.36
CA GLN A 199 5.89 4.17 -10.08
C GLN A 199 5.31 4.66 -8.74
N GLY A 200 4.66 3.80 -7.95
CA GLY A 200 4.05 4.18 -6.68
C GLY A 200 2.75 4.98 -6.82
N LYS A 201 2.15 5.04 -8.02
CA LYS A 201 0.93 5.82 -8.31
C LYS A 201 -0.35 5.06 -7.94
N LEU A 202 -0.38 4.43 -6.77
CA LEU A 202 -1.51 3.62 -6.32
C LEU A 202 -2.83 4.42 -6.31
N ASN A 203 -2.83 5.63 -5.76
CA ASN A 203 -4.06 6.43 -5.67
C ASN A 203 -4.66 6.76 -7.05
N GLN A 204 -3.80 7.01 -8.05
CA GLN A 204 -4.25 7.21 -9.43
C GLN A 204 -4.90 5.93 -9.98
N VAL A 205 -4.33 4.77 -9.69
CA VAL A 205 -4.91 3.48 -10.07
C VAL A 205 -6.24 3.24 -9.36
N LEU A 206 -6.33 3.45 -8.04
CA LEU A 206 -7.60 3.30 -7.30
C LEU A 206 -8.69 4.22 -7.84
N GLN A 207 -8.35 5.48 -8.15
CA GLN A 207 -9.27 6.43 -8.76
C GLN A 207 -9.71 6.02 -10.18
N LEU A 208 -8.79 5.48 -10.99
CA LEU A 208 -9.12 4.95 -12.32
C LEU A 208 -10.12 3.79 -12.23
N LEU A 209 -9.98 2.96 -11.21
CA LEU A 209 -10.75 1.74 -11.01
C LEU A 209 -12.09 1.96 -10.27
N SER A 210 -12.30 3.11 -9.63
CA SER A 210 -13.44 3.36 -8.75
C SER A 210 -14.80 3.33 -9.45
N GLY A 211 -14.83 3.56 -10.77
CA GLY A 211 -16.04 3.39 -11.58
C GLY A 211 -16.44 1.94 -11.82
N THR A 212 -15.52 0.98 -11.62
CA THR A 212 -15.78 -0.46 -11.70
C THR A 212 -15.99 -1.07 -10.31
N TRP A 213 -15.18 -0.65 -9.35
CA TRP A 213 -15.21 -1.12 -7.96
C TRP A 213 -15.40 0.08 -7.04
N THR A 214 -16.66 0.36 -6.71
CA THR A 214 -17.11 1.56 -6.00
C THR A 214 -16.53 1.67 -4.59
N SER A 215 -16.09 0.55 -3.99
CA SER A 215 -15.52 0.50 -2.64
C SER A 215 -14.03 0.84 -2.54
N LEU A 216 -13.33 1.02 -3.69
CA LEU A 216 -11.90 1.37 -3.73
C LEU A 216 -11.58 2.81 -3.28
N GLY A 217 -12.58 3.56 -2.83
CA GLY A 217 -12.44 5.00 -2.65
C GLY A 217 -12.67 5.74 -3.96
N TYR A 218 -12.92 7.05 -3.87
CA TYR A 218 -13.20 7.90 -5.04
C TYR A 218 -14.46 7.51 -5.84
N GLY A 219 -15.26 6.57 -5.34
CA GLY A 219 -16.60 6.21 -5.80
C GLY A 219 -17.67 6.61 -4.76
N THR A 220 -18.85 6.02 -4.86
CA THR A 220 -20.01 6.34 -4.00
C THR A 220 -20.13 5.46 -2.75
N GLU A 221 -19.34 4.39 -2.62
CA GLU A 221 -19.58 3.31 -1.64
C GLU A 221 -18.34 2.96 -0.79
N ASN A 222 -17.74 3.96 -0.15
CA ASN A 222 -16.63 3.74 0.79
C ASN A 222 -17.05 2.83 1.96
N ASN A 223 -16.11 2.02 2.44
CA ASN A 223 -16.30 1.17 3.63
C ASN A 223 -15.16 1.36 4.64
N GLN A 224 -15.16 0.55 5.71
CA GLN A 224 -14.18 0.65 6.80
C GLN A 224 -12.73 0.39 6.34
N VAL A 225 -12.55 -0.34 5.23
CA VAL A 225 -11.24 -0.68 4.66
C VAL A 225 -10.74 0.41 3.72
N THR A 226 -11.62 1.22 3.12
CA THR A 226 -11.23 2.26 2.14
C THR A 226 -10.08 3.15 2.61
N PRO A 227 -10.05 3.68 3.86
CA PRO A 227 -8.91 4.49 4.34
C PRO A 227 -7.59 3.72 4.48
N LEU A 228 -7.64 2.39 4.48
CA LEU A 228 -6.54 1.47 4.73
C LEU A 228 -6.02 0.81 3.45
N LEU A 229 -6.63 1.03 2.29
CA LEU A 229 -6.28 0.34 1.04
C LEU A 229 -4.81 0.52 0.65
N SER A 230 -4.21 1.68 0.91
CA SER A 230 -2.78 1.87 0.69
C SER A 230 -1.93 0.96 1.57
N GLN A 231 -2.32 0.76 2.84
CA GLN A 231 -1.58 -0.11 3.76
C GLN A 231 -1.76 -1.57 3.38
N VAL A 232 -2.99 -1.97 3.05
CA VAL A 232 -3.31 -3.30 2.52
C VAL A 232 -2.47 -3.60 1.29
N TYR A 233 -2.45 -2.70 0.30
CA TYR A 233 -1.66 -2.87 -0.92
C TYR A 233 -0.17 -3.08 -0.64
N GLN A 234 0.44 -2.26 0.24
CA GLN A 234 1.86 -2.40 0.56
C GLN A 234 2.16 -3.74 1.24
N GLN A 235 1.30 -4.19 2.14
CA GLN A 235 1.44 -5.49 2.79
C GLN A 235 1.38 -6.64 1.77
N VAL A 236 0.30 -6.71 0.99
CA VAL A 236 0.11 -7.81 0.03
C VAL A 236 1.13 -7.76 -1.10
N LEU A 237 1.61 -6.57 -1.50
CA LEU A 237 2.71 -6.43 -2.46
C LEU A 237 4.00 -7.03 -1.92
N ALA A 238 4.35 -6.78 -0.65
CA ALA A 238 5.51 -7.40 -0.04
C ALA A 238 5.42 -8.94 -0.09
N GLU A 239 4.24 -9.50 0.18
CA GLU A 239 3.98 -10.93 0.09
C GLU A 239 4.06 -11.48 -1.35
N GLU A 240 3.47 -10.80 -2.34
CA GLU A 240 3.55 -11.25 -3.74
C GLU A 240 4.99 -11.18 -4.29
N LEU A 241 5.78 -10.20 -3.83
CA LEU A 241 7.20 -10.09 -4.19
C LEU A 241 8.06 -11.18 -3.54
N THR A 242 7.76 -11.62 -2.32
CA THR A 242 8.51 -12.73 -1.69
C THR A 242 8.23 -14.06 -2.38
N VAL A 243 6.97 -14.33 -2.75
CA VAL A 243 6.58 -15.53 -3.51
C VAL A 243 7.26 -15.59 -4.89
N THR A 244 7.53 -14.42 -5.49
CA THR A 244 8.23 -14.34 -6.79
C THR A 244 9.72 -14.66 -6.66
N LYS A 245 10.36 -14.31 -5.53
CA LYS A 245 11.79 -14.55 -5.30
C LYS A 245 12.13 -16.00 -4.96
N THR A 246 11.16 -16.79 -4.50
CA THR A 246 11.35 -18.18 -4.09
C THR A 246 11.05 -19.20 -5.18
N ARG A 247 10.69 -18.74 -6.39
CA ARG A 247 10.54 -19.56 -7.61
C ARG A 247 11.70 -19.32 -8.56
#